data_AF-A0A2V8L118-F1
#
_entry.id   AF-A0A2V8L118-F1
#
_cell.length_a   1.000
_cell.length_b   1.000
_cell.length_c   1.000
_cell.angle_alpha   90.00
_cell.angle_beta   90.00
_cell.angle_gamma   90.00
#
_symmetry.space_group_name_H-M   'P 1'
#
loop_
_entity.id
_entity.type
_entity.pdbx_description
1 polymer ?
#
loop_
_entity_poly.entity_id
_entity_poly.type
_entity_poly.pdbx_seq_one_letter_code
_entity_poly.pdbx_strand_id
1 'polypeptide(L)'
;MFIGAVMLSLILPQIHSIGFSTYTEAFAADHYISVQFASQLGPNDLVLSTSPEIFLNQGKRAMNAAFASDHRDKLEEVMRRPGKIWYHAGIRTNAIDSLEWRADQWVKSNLELHLIDSHEVAGTKIAFYEVLLKLVDREAGLRSAFERNRNRPERR
;
A
#
# COMPACT_ATOMS: atom_id res chain seq x y z
N MET A 1 -43.91 53.58 -0.57
CA MET A 1 -43.18 53.41 -1.85
C MET A 1 -41.82 52.82 -1.51
N PHE A 2 -41.56 51.62 -2.03
CA PHE A 2 -40.33 50.79 -1.99
C PHE A 2 -39.63 50.46 -0.66
N ILE A 3 -40.02 49.30 -0.14
CA ILE A 3 -39.12 48.32 0.50
C ILE A 3 -38.17 47.79 -0.61
N GLY A 4 -36.87 47.80 -0.37
CA GLY A 4 -35.86 47.15 -1.22
C GLY A 4 -34.51 47.16 -0.50
N ALA A 5 -34.16 46.15 0.29
CA ALA A 5 -33.59 44.87 -0.13
C ALA A 5 -32.25 45.03 -0.88
N VAL A 6 -31.13 45.07 -0.13
CA VAL A 6 -29.87 44.42 -0.53
C VAL A 6 -29.07 44.07 0.74
N MET A 7 -29.30 42.88 1.28
CA MET A 7 -28.40 42.22 2.26
C MET A 7 -28.12 40.80 1.72
N LEU A 8 -27.39 40.72 0.61
CA LEU A 8 -27.03 39.44 0.00
C LEU A 8 -25.80 39.55 -0.91
N SER A 9 -24.63 39.70 -0.30
CA SER A 9 -23.30 39.48 -0.91
C SER A 9 -22.27 39.59 0.21
N LEU A 10 -21.45 38.62 0.59
CA LEU A 10 -21.03 37.37 -0.01
C LEU A 10 -20.73 36.40 1.13
N ILE A 11 -21.52 35.33 1.27
CA ILE A 11 -21.00 34.09 1.87
C ILE A 11 -20.37 33.35 0.68
N LEU A 12 -19.08 33.63 0.42
CA LEU A 12 -18.28 32.76 -0.43
C LEU A 12 -18.30 31.37 0.20
N PRO A 13 -18.69 30.30 -0.53
CA PRO A 13 -18.56 28.97 0.00
C PRO A 13 -17.07 28.64 0.10
N GLN A 14 -16.55 28.47 1.32
CA GLN A 14 -15.25 27.83 1.60
C GLN A 14 -15.28 26.33 1.29
N ILE A 15 -15.82 25.98 0.13
CA ILE A 15 -15.84 24.61 -0.36
C ILE A 15 -14.72 24.60 -1.39
N HIS A 16 -13.58 23.99 -1.05
CA HIS A 16 -12.50 23.44 -1.92
C HIS A 16 -11.10 23.49 -1.26
N SER A 17 -10.89 24.17 -0.12
CA SER A 17 -9.57 24.19 0.55
C SER A 17 -9.32 23.03 1.50
N ILE A 18 -10.37 22.41 2.05
CA ILE A 18 -10.24 21.40 3.12
C ILE A 18 -9.67 20.07 2.60
N GLY A 19 -9.98 19.67 1.37
CA GLY A 19 -9.52 18.38 0.81
C GLY A 19 -8.07 18.39 0.29
N PHE A 20 -7.59 19.53 -0.23
CA PHE A 20 -6.19 19.63 -0.65
C PHE A 20 -5.25 19.74 0.53
N SER A 21 -5.62 20.49 1.58
CA SER A 21 -4.77 20.65 2.77
C SER A 21 -4.54 19.32 3.49
N THR A 22 -5.60 18.51 3.66
CA THR A 22 -5.51 17.20 4.33
C THR A 22 -4.65 16.21 3.55
N TYR A 23 -4.78 16.17 2.22
CA TYR A 23 -3.96 15.28 1.40
C TYR A 23 -2.49 15.71 1.35
N THR A 24 -2.21 17.02 1.29
CA THR A 24 -0.82 17.52 1.35
C THR A 24 -0.18 17.27 2.72
N GLU A 25 -0.95 17.38 3.80
CA GLU A 25 -0.47 17.07 5.15
C GLU A 25 -0.14 15.58 5.28
N ALA A 26 -1.02 14.69 4.82
CA ALA A 26 -0.78 13.26 4.79
C ALA A 26 0.45 12.91 3.92
N PHE A 27 0.64 13.56 2.77
CA PHE A 27 1.81 13.34 1.91
C PHE A 27 3.12 13.76 2.60
N ALA A 28 3.12 14.93 3.25
CA ALA A 28 4.29 15.40 4.00
C ALA A 28 4.62 14.46 5.17
N ALA A 29 3.60 13.99 5.89
CA ALA A 29 3.76 13.02 6.97
C ALA A 29 4.29 11.68 6.45
N ASP A 30 3.74 11.14 5.35
CA ASP A 30 4.24 9.92 4.71
C ASP A 30 5.72 10.05 4.38
N HIS A 31 6.11 11.12 3.70
CA HIS A 31 7.51 11.36 3.39
C HIS A 31 8.39 11.37 4.64
N TYR A 32 8.01 12.16 5.66
CA TYR A 32 8.76 12.26 6.90
C TYR A 32 8.91 10.90 7.60
N ILE A 33 7.80 10.19 7.80
CA ILE A 33 7.77 8.89 8.49
C ILE A 33 8.56 7.85 7.68
N SER A 34 8.38 7.80 6.36
CA SER A 34 9.10 6.90 5.46
C SER A 34 10.61 7.13 5.48
N VAL A 35 11.06 8.39 5.55
CA VAL A 35 12.49 8.72 5.71
C VAL A 35 13.02 8.28 7.09
N GLN A 36 12.26 8.50 8.16
CA GLN A 36 12.63 8.01 9.49
C GLN A 36 12.74 6.48 9.51
N PHE A 37 11.75 5.78 8.95
CA PHE A 37 11.77 4.33 8.80
C PHE A 37 12.99 3.87 8.00
N ALA A 38 13.27 4.50 6.85
CA ALA A 38 14.43 4.19 6.02
C ALA A 38 15.75 4.26 6.80
N SER A 39 15.90 5.24 7.71
CA SER A 39 17.11 5.41 8.53
C SER A 39 17.42 4.22 9.44
N GLN A 40 16.40 3.43 9.80
CA GLN A 40 16.50 2.28 10.70
C GLN A 40 16.79 0.97 9.95
N LEU A 41 16.68 0.97 8.62
CA LEU A 41 16.81 -0.24 7.82
C LEU A 41 18.25 -0.70 7.64
N GLY A 42 18.43 -2.03 7.67
CA GLY A 42 19.70 -2.67 7.37
C GLY A 42 20.14 -2.45 5.92
N PRO A 43 21.45 -2.55 5.62
CA PRO A 43 21.99 -2.30 4.28
C PRO A 43 21.50 -3.29 3.22
N ASN A 44 21.11 -4.48 3.64
CA ASN A 44 20.61 -5.54 2.75
C ASN A 44 19.09 -5.61 2.67
N ASP A 45 18.39 -4.83 3.48
CA ASP A 45 16.93 -4.87 3.54
C ASP A 45 16.32 -4.33 2.24
N LEU A 46 15.17 -4.90 1.85
CA LEU A 46 14.38 -4.46 0.72
C LEU A 46 13.09 -3.81 1.21
N VAL A 47 12.74 -2.66 0.64
CA VAL A 47 11.41 -2.06 0.81
C VAL A 47 10.56 -2.31 -0.42
N LEU A 48 9.49 -3.09 -0.29
CA LEU A 48 8.41 -3.15 -1.25
C LEU A 48 7.47 -1.97 -1.00
N SER A 49 7.29 -1.06 -1.96
CA SER A 49 6.55 0.19 -1.74
C SER A 49 5.78 0.60 -2.99
N THR A 50 4.63 1.25 -2.81
CA THR A 50 3.94 1.96 -3.90
C THR A 50 4.59 3.30 -4.25
N SER A 51 5.46 3.82 -3.37
CA SER A 51 6.32 5.00 -3.56
C SER A 51 7.78 4.63 -3.30
N PRO A 52 8.42 3.83 -4.18
CA PRO A 52 9.80 3.40 -4.00
C PRO A 52 10.82 4.55 -4.03
N GLU A 53 10.49 5.65 -4.68
CA GLU A 53 11.34 6.84 -4.84
C GLU A 53 11.80 7.44 -3.51
N ILE A 54 10.96 7.40 -2.47
CA ILE A 54 11.32 7.91 -1.14
C ILE A 54 12.52 7.14 -0.61
N PHE A 55 12.48 5.81 -0.70
CA PHE A 55 13.50 4.91 -0.16
C PHE A 55 14.76 4.90 -1.02
N LEU A 56 14.62 4.94 -2.35
CA LEU A 56 15.76 5.06 -3.27
C LEU A 56 16.56 6.34 -3.00
N ASN A 57 15.88 7.46 -2.77
CA ASN A 57 16.52 8.74 -2.43
C ASN A 57 17.23 8.71 -1.06
N GLN A 58 16.92 7.75 -0.19
CA GLN A 58 17.62 7.50 1.08
C GLN A 58 18.70 6.40 0.96
N GLY A 59 19.07 6.01 -0.26
CA GLY A 59 20.06 4.96 -0.51
C GLY A 59 19.61 3.56 -0.10
N LYS A 60 18.30 3.34 0.07
CA LYS A 60 17.74 2.04 0.41
C LYS A 60 17.30 1.29 -0.82
N ARG A 61 17.40 -0.04 -0.77
CA ARG A 61 16.91 -0.91 -1.84
C ARG A 61 15.38 -0.89 -1.76
N ALA A 62 14.74 -0.53 -2.87
CA ALA A 62 13.28 -0.56 -2.95
C ALA A 62 12.80 -1.18 -4.26
N MET A 63 11.62 -1.81 -4.20
CA MET A 63 10.90 -2.38 -5.34
C MET A 63 9.51 -1.78 -5.39
N ASN A 64 9.05 -1.42 -6.59
CA ASN A 64 7.68 -0.95 -6.79
C ASN A 64 6.69 -2.11 -6.55
N ALA A 65 5.70 -1.89 -5.69
CA ALA A 65 4.72 -2.91 -5.33
C ALA A 65 3.83 -3.34 -6.50
N ALA A 66 3.46 -2.42 -7.40
CA ALA A 66 2.70 -2.77 -8.60
C ALA A 66 3.53 -3.63 -9.55
N PHE A 67 4.80 -3.28 -9.77
CA PHE A 67 5.71 -4.10 -10.55
C PHE A 67 5.86 -5.51 -9.97
N ALA A 68 6.01 -5.62 -8.65
CA ALA A 68 6.09 -6.91 -7.96
C ALA A 68 4.81 -7.73 -8.09
N SER A 69 3.64 -7.08 -8.12
CA SER A 69 2.36 -7.75 -8.33
C SER A 69 2.25 -8.35 -9.74
N ASP A 70 2.79 -7.66 -10.74
CA ASP A 70 2.78 -8.11 -12.14
C ASP A 70 3.89 -9.13 -12.43
N HIS A 71 5.00 -9.10 -11.68
CA HIS A 71 6.20 -9.90 -11.92
C HIS A 71 6.60 -10.69 -10.67
N ARG A 72 5.73 -11.63 -10.26
CA ARG A 72 5.90 -12.44 -9.05
C ARG A 72 7.23 -13.20 -9.04
N ASP A 73 7.66 -13.75 -10.17
CA ASP A 73 8.94 -14.45 -10.32
C ASP A 73 10.14 -13.55 -9.95
N LYS A 74 10.09 -12.27 -10.33
CA LYS A 74 11.09 -11.26 -9.95
C LYS A 74 11.05 -10.92 -8.48
N LEU A 75 9.86 -10.82 -7.89
CA LEU A 75 9.74 -10.67 -6.44
C LEU A 75 10.39 -11.88 -5.75
N GLU A 76 10.05 -13.11 -6.14
CA GLU A 76 10.62 -14.33 -5.56
C GLU A 76 12.15 -14.39 -5.69
N GLU A 77 12.71 -13.99 -6.83
CA GLU A 77 14.17 -13.89 -7.03
C GLU A 77 14.81 -12.93 -6.01
N VAL A 78 14.20 -11.77 -5.77
CA VAL A 78 14.71 -10.78 -4.81
C VAL A 78 14.49 -11.23 -3.37
N MET A 79 13.38 -11.89 -3.07
CA MET A 79 13.06 -12.42 -1.74
C MET A 79 14.02 -13.52 -1.28
N ARG A 80 14.69 -14.22 -2.21
CA ARG A 80 15.73 -15.22 -1.88
C ARG A 80 17.04 -14.60 -1.40
N ARG A 81 17.25 -13.30 -1.61
CA ARG A 81 18.48 -12.61 -1.19
C ARG A 81 18.45 -12.41 0.34
N PRO A 82 19.61 -12.43 1.01
CA PRO A 82 19.68 -12.17 2.43
C PRO A 82 19.21 -10.73 2.75
N GLY A 83 18.57 -10.56 3.90
CA GLY A 83 18.01 -9.27 4.36
C GLY A 83 16.54 -9.40 4.74
N LYS A 84 16.03 -8.43 5.50
CA LYS A 84 14.59 -8.34 5.78
C LYS A 84 13.86 -7.69 4.61
N ILE A 85 12.58 -7.97 4.51
CA ILE A 85 11.71 -7.35 3.52
C ILE A 85 10.62 -6.60 4.26
N TRP A 86 10.50 -5.33 3.92
CA TRP A 86 9.55 -4.41 4.51
C TRP A 86 8.54 -4.02 3.46
N TYR A 87 7.26 -3.97 3.82
CA TYR A 87 6.22 -3.45 2.95
C TYR A 87 5.74 -2.10 3.48
N HIS A 88 5.75 -1.09 2.60
CA HIS A 88 5.26 0.24 2.85
C HIS A 88 3.93 0.48 2.11
N ALA A 89 2.85 0.55 2.89
CA ALA A 89 1.55 1.00 2.43
C ALA A 89 1.42 2.51 2.69
N GLY A 90 1.93 3.30 1.75
CA GLY A 90 1.90 4.76 1.82
C GLY A 90 0.53 5.36 1.52
N ILE A 91 0.42 6.68 1.58
CA ILE A 91 -0.89 7.37 1.48
C ILE A 91 -1.62 7.07 0.18
N ARG A 92 -0.89 6.83 -0.92
CA ARG A 92 -1.47 6.51 -2.24
C ARG A 92 -2.29 5.22 -2.22
N THR A 93 -2.01 4.31 -1.30
CA THR A 93 -2.79 3.06 -1.14
C THR A 93 -4.21 3.31 -0.66
N ASN A 94 -4.55 4.50 -0.16
CA ASN A 94 -5.89 4.84 0.32
C ASN A 94 -6.84 5.28 -0.82
N ALA A 95 -6.32 5.54 -2.02
CA ALA A 95 -7.12 5.88 -3.19
C ALA A 95 -7.71 4.61 -3.82
N ILE A 96 -8.94 4.25 -3.45
CA ILE A 96 -9.64 3.04 -3.92
C ILE A 96 -9.58 2.95 -5.46
N ASP A 97 -9.39 1.72 -5.96
CA ASP A 97 -9.26 1.37 -7.38
C ASP A 97 -8.04 1.95 -8.12
N SER A 98 -7.19 2.74 -7.47
CA SER A 98 -5.88 3.14 -8.01
C SER A 98 -4.94 1.94 -8.19
N LEU A 99 -3.88 2.14 -8.97
CA LEU A 99 -2.83 1.14 -9.14
C LEU A 99 -2.18 0.79 -7.79
N GLU A 100 -1.92 1.80 -6.97
CA GLU A 100 -1.32 1.66 -5.64
C GLU A 100 -2.24 0.90 -4.67
N TRP A 101 -3.54 1.18 -4.70
CA TRP A 101 -4.52 0.41 -3.91
C TRP A 101 -4.58 -1.05 -4.37
N ARG A 102 -4.64 -1.32 -5.68
CA ARG A 102 -4.65 -2.69 -6.21
C ARG A 102 -3.38 -3.46 -5.84
N ALA A 103 -2.22 -2.81 -5.94
CA ALA A 103 -0.96 -3.39 -5.52
C ALA A 103 -0.95 -3.69 -4.01
N ASP A 104 -1.48 -2.80 -3.17
CA ASP A 104 -1.63 -3.02 -1.73
C ASP A 104 -2.53 -4.22 -1.42
N GLN A 105 -3.69 -4.32 -2.06
CA GLN A 105 -4.58 -5.47 -1.91
C GLN A 105 -3.91 -6.77 -2.34
N TRP A 106 -3.14 -6.75 -3.44
CA TRP A 106 -2.37 -7.90 -3.89
C TRP A 106 -1.31 -8.31 -2.86
N VAL A 107 -0.51 -7.37 -2.36
CA VAL A 107 0.53 -7.65 -1.35
C VAL A 107 -0.09 -8.28 -0.11
N LYS A 108 -1.15 -7.67 0.44
CA LYS A 108 -1.87 -8.18 1.63
C LYS A 108 -2.53 -9.55 1.42
N SER A 109 -2.85 -9.90 0.17
CA SER A 109 -3.50 -11.18 -0.16
C SER A 109 -2.52 -12.31 -0.47
N ASN A 110 -1.28 -11.97 -0.82
CA ASN A 110 -0.28 -12.94 -1.31
C ASN A 110 0.92 -13.11 -0.37
N LEU A 111 1.16 -12.17 0.53
CA LEU A 111 2.28 -12.20 1.47
C LEU A 111 1.77 -12.29 2.91
N GLU A 112 2.53 -12.98 3.76
CA GLU A 112 2.31 -12.95 5.20
C GLU A 112 2.97 -11.68 5.76
N LEU A 113 2.15 -10.84 6.38
CA LEU A 113 2.54 -9.51 6.84
C LEU A 113 2.39 -9.42 8.35
N HIS A 114 3.43 -8.93 9.01
CA HIS A 114 3.39 -8.53 10.40
C HIS A 114 3.41 -7.00 10.47
N LEU A 115 2.35 -6.40 11.02
CA LEU A 115 2.29 -4.94 11.19
C LEU A 115 3.34 -4.51 12.23
N ILE A 116 4.21 -3.60 11.85
CA ILE A 116 5.29 -3.08 12.69
C ILE A 116 4.94 -1.68 13.19
N ASP A 117 4.37 -0.86 12.31
CA ASP A 117 3.99 0.50 12.63
C ASP A 117 2.82 0.96 11.76
N SER A 118 1.99 1.85 12.28
CA SER A 118 0.90 2.48 11.53
C SER A 118 0.54 3.85 12.07
N HIS A 119 0.27 4.77 11.13
CA HIS A 119 -0.09 6.14 11.40
C HIS A 119 -1.38 6.48 10.66
N GLU A 120 -2.21 7.30 11.30
CA GLU A 120 -3.38 7.91 10.65
C GLU A 120 -3.19 9.43 10.67
N VAL A 121 -3.11 10.03 9.48
CA VAL A 121 -2.88 11.46 9.30
C VAL A 121 -3.95 12.00 8.38
N ALA A 122 -4.73 12.97 8.87
CA ALA A 122 -5.82 13.59 8.12
C ALA A 122 -6.78 12.57 7.46
N GLY A 123 -7.12 11.50 8.20
CA GLY A 123 -8.00 10.41 7.74
C GLY A 123 -7.38 9.45 6.73
N THR A 124 -6.06 9.54 6.50
CA THR A 124 -5.31 8.67 5.59
C THR A 124 -4.39 7.77 6.39
N LYS A 125 -4.36 6.47 6.05
CA LYS A 125 -3.53 5.49 6.74
C LYS A 125 -2.17 5.32 6.05
N ILE A 126 -1.11 5.29 6.84
CA ILE A 126 0.24 4.90 6.44
C ILE A 126 0.62 3.70 7.29
N ALA A 127 1.16 2.63 6.71
CA ALA A 127 1.53 1.45 7.48
C ALA A 127 2.80 0.77 6.95
N PHE A 128 3.57 0.24 7.90
CA PHE A 128 4.78 -0.53 7.65
C PHE A 128 4.62 -1.94 8.18
N TYR A 129 4.96 -2.91 7.34
CA TYR A 129 4.89 -4.32 7.67
C TYR A 129 6.24 -4.97 7.47
N GLU A 130 6.59 -5.92 8.32
CA GLU A 130 7.59 -6.93 8.02
C GLU A 130 6.92 -8.03 7.18
N VAL A 131 7.54 -8.40 6.06
CA VAL A 131 7.10 -9.54 5.27
C VAL A 131 7.72 -10.79 5.87
N LEU A 132 6.89 -11.59 6.55
CA LEU A 132 7.30 -12.88 7.08
C LEU A 132 7.22 -13.88 5.93
N LEU A 133 8.32 -14.54 5.59
CA LEU A 133 8.40 -15.36 4.38
C LEU A 133 7.43 -16.55 4.45
N LYS A 134 6.29 -16.40 3.78
CA LYS A 134 5.47 -17.51 3.31
C LYS A 134 5.01 -17.18 1.88
N LEU A 135 5.80 -17.61 0.90
CA LEU A 135 5.25 -17.87 -0.43
C LEU A 135 4.30 -19.05 -0.26
N VAL A 136 3.06 -18.76 0.16
CA VAL A 136 2.05 -19.80 0.28
C VAL A 136 1.88 -20.36 -1.13
N ASP A 137 2.24 -21.64 -1.26
CA ASP A 137 1.85 -22.56 -2.32
C ASP A 137 0.31 -22.66 -2.36
N ARG A 138 -0.37 -21.54 -2.65
CA ARG A 138 -1.82 -21.49 -2.80
C ARG A 138 -2.25 -22.29 -4.03
N GLU A 139 -1.30 -22.57 -4.94
CA GLU A 139 -1.49 -23.51 -6.03
C GLU A 139 -1.56 -24.97 -5.56
N ALA A 140 -0.88 -25.37 -4.48
CA ALA A 140 -1.03 -26.73 -3.93
C ALA A 140 -2.42 -26.92 -3.28
N GLY A 141 -2.94 -25.87 -2.62
CA GLY A 141 -4.29 -25.88 -2.05
C GLY A 141 -5.40 -25.90 -3.11
N LEU A 142 -5.26 -25.11 -4.17
CA LEU A 142 -6.24 -25.04 -5.26
C LEU A 142 -6.17 -26.26 -6.20
N ARG A 143 -4.98 -26.80 -6.51
CA ARG A 143 -4.86 -28.04 -7.29
C ARG A 143 -5.49 -29.24 -6.57
N SER A 144 -5.30 -29.38 -5.25
CA SER A 144 -5.93 -30.48 -4.51
C SER A 144 -7.46 -30.34 -4.43
N ALA A 145 -7.99 -29.11 -4.38
CA ALA A 145 -9.43 -28.86 -4.37
C ALA A 145 -10.09 -29.18 -5.73
N PHE A 146 -9.40 -28.89 -6.84
CA PHE A 146 -9.88 -29.22 -8.19
C PHE A 146 -9.73 -30.71 -8.54
N GLU A 147 -8.66 -31.38 -8.08
CA GLU A 147 -8.49 -32.83 -8.29
C GLU A 147 -9.43 -33.67 -7.43
N ARG A 148 -9.73 -33.23 -6.19
CA ARG A 148 -10.68 -33.93 -5.31
C ARG A 148 -12.12 -33.86 -5.84
N ASN A 149 -12.46 -32.84 -6.62
CA ASN A 149 -13.79 -32.70 -7.26
C ASN A 149 -13.92 -33.49 -8.56
N ARG A 150 -12.80 -33.80 -9.26
CA ARG A 150 -12.80 -34.60 -10.48
C ARG A 150 -12.89 -36.12 -10.22
N ASN A 151 -12.49 -36.55 -9.03
CA ASN A 151 -12.50 -37.97 -8.61
C ASN A 151 -13.72 -38.38 -7.79
N ARG A 152 -14.80 -37.60 -7.78
CA ARG A 152 -16.06 -38.02 -7.15
C ARG A 152 -16.82 -38.91 -8.15
N PRO A 153 -16.93 -40.24 -7.93
CA PRO A 153 -17.73 -41.07 -8.81
C PRO A 153 -19.19 -40.65 -8.68
N GLU A 154 -19.84 -40.41 -9.81
CA GLU A 154 -21.30 -40.26 -9.87
C GLU A 154 -21.92 -41.55 -9.33
N ARG A 155 -22.48 -41.46 -8.12
CA ARG A 155 -23.33 -42.53 -7.59
C ARG A 155 -24.62 -42.52 -8.42
N ARG A 156 -24.76 -43.58 -9.22
CA ARG A 156 -26.05 -44.04 -9.75
C ARG A 156 -27.07 -44.23 -8.63
#